data_AF-A0A5E4AX36-F1
#
_entry.id   AF-A0A5E4AX36-F1
#
_cell.length_a   1.000
_cell.length_b   1.000
_cell.length_c   1.000
_cell.angle_alpha   90.00
_cell.angle_beta   90.00
_cell.angle_gamma   90.00
#
_symmetry.space_group_name_H-M   'P 1'
#
loop_
_entity.id
_entity.type
_entity.pdbx_description
1 polymer ?
#
loop_
_entity_poly.entity_id
_entity_poly.type
_entity_poly.pdbx_seq_one_letter_code
_entity_poly.pdbx_strand_id
1 'polypeptide(L)'
;MNSSLKCKTLSDIFLLFKSSDFITRDFTQPFIHCTDDSPDPCMEYGLVLRKWCELIPGAEFRCFVKENKLIGISQRDYTQYYDHISKQKEEICRCIQDFFKKHIQYKFLDEDFVFDIYRDSRGKVWLIDFNPFGEVTDSLLFTWEELISGKNLKGDFSEGDAQEQDSPAFRCTNSEVTVQPSPYLSYRLPKDFVDLSTGEDAHKLIDFLKKEISKRMTEC
;
A
#
# COMPACT_ATOMS: atom_id res chain seq x y z
N MET A 1 4.05 -14.30 17.96
CA MET A 1 3.74 -14.89 16.63
C MET A 1 4.86 -14.49 15.69
N ASN A 2 5.44 -15.43 14.94
CA ASN A 2 6.35 -15.06 13.86
C ASN A 2 5.58 -14.18 12.86
N SER A 3 6.04 -12.95 12.62
CA SER A 3 5.41 -11.99 11.70
C SER A 3 5.60 -12.40 10.23
N SER A 4 5.14 -13.59 9.86
CA SER A 4 5.28 -14.16 8.52
C SER A 4 3.93 -14.63 7.99
N LEU A 5 3.68 -14.38 6.70
CA LEU A 5 2.49 -14.87 5.99
C LEU A 5 2.66 -16.34 5.51
N LYS A 6 3.80 -16.98 5.82
CA LYS A 6 4.09 -18.35 5.42
C LYS A 6 3.20 -19.34 6.19
N CYS A 7 2.25 -19.94 5.49
CA CYS A 7 1.44 -21.03 6.01
C CYS A 7 2.04 -22.40 5.67
N LYS A 8 2.03 -23.34 6.61
CA LYS A 8 2.40 -24.75 6.38
C LYS A 8 1.20 -25.69 6.56
N THR A 9 0.18 -25.23 7.28
CA THR A 9 -1.02 -25.99 7.58
C THR A 9 -2.27 -25.17 7.28
N LEU A 10 -3.42 -25.86 7.16
CA LEU A 10 -4.72 -25.20 7.02
C LEU A 10 -5.06 -24.33 8.24
N SER A 11 -4.63 -24.73 9.44
CA SER A 11 -4.80 -23.95 10.66
C SER A 11 -4.08 -22.61 10.61
N ASP A 12 -2.88 -22.55 10.01
CA ASP A 12 -2.16 -21.28 9.81
C ASP A 12 -2.95 -20.34 8.91
N ILE A 13 -3.54 -20.87 7.83
CA ILE A 13 -4.38 -20.10 6.89
C ILE A 13 -5.59 -19.53 7.63
N PHE A 14 -6.34 -20.37 8.35
CA PHE A 14 -7.50 -19.91 9.10
C PHE A 14 -7.15 -18.88 10.16
N LEU A 15 -6.01 -19.05 10.83
CA LEU A 15 -5.56 -18.10 11.84
C LEU A 15 -5.27 -16.73 11.20
N LEU A 16 -4.46 -16.69 10.14
CA LEU A 16 -4.15 -15.44 9.43
C LEU A 16 -5.41 -14.75 8.91
N PHE A 17 -6.33 -15.52 8.32
CA PHE A 17 -7.56 -14.98 7.75
C PHE A 17 -8.46 -14.37 8.83
N LYS A 18 -8.66 -15.08 9.94
CA LYS A 18 -9.51 -14.61 11.05
C LYS A 18 -8.91 -13.45 11.83
N SER A 19 -7.59 -13.28 11.80
CA SER A 19 -6.89 -12.21 12.52
C SER A 19 -6.61 -10.98 11.64
N SER A 20 -7.04 -10.96 10.38
CA SER A 20 -6.71 -9.90 9.44
C SER A 20 -7.85 -8.90 9.28
N ASP A 21 -7.57 -7.64 9.62
CA ASP A 21 -8.50 -6.53 9.34
C ASP A 21 -8.72 -6.31 7.83
N PHE A 22 -7.69 -6.54 7.00
CA PHE A 22 -7.81 -6.45 5.53
C PHE A 22 -8.86 -7.43 5.00
N ILE A 23 -8.71 -8.72 5.28
CA ILE A 23 -9.69 -9.76 4.93
C ILE A 23 -11.07 -9.46 5.52
N THR A 24 -11.15 -8.95 6.75
CA THR A 24 -12.43 -8.57 7.36
C THR A 24 -13.11 -7.44 6.55
N ARG A 25 -12.36 -6.44 6.10
CA ARG A 25 -12.88 -5.38 5.22
C ARG A 25 -13.33 -5.94 3.88
N ASP A 26 -12.57 -6.84 3.26
CA ASP A 26 -12.96 -7.47 1.99
C ASP A 26 -14.31 -8.18 2.07
N PHE A 27 -14.66 -8.76 3.23
CA PHE A 27 -15.96 -9.42 3.44
C PHE A 27 -17.11 -8.50 3.84
N THR A 28 -16.82 -7.36 4.49
CA THR A 28 -17.86 -6.55 5.14
C THR A 28 -18.10 -5.21 4.47
N GLN A 29 -17.07 -4.62 3.86
CA GLN A 29 -17.09 -3.27 3.29
C GLN A 29 -16.29 -3.17 1.97
N PRO A 30 -16.42 -4.10 1.01
CA PRO A 30 -15.63 -4.08 -0.23
C PRO A 30 -15.91 -2.86 -1.13
N PHE A 31 -17.11 -2.30 -1.05
CA PHE A 31 -17.57 -1.19 -1.91
C PHE A 31 -17.78 0.13 -1.17
N ILE A 32 -17.30 0.26 0.07
CA ILE A 32 -17.58 1.45 0.90
C ILE A 32 -17.09 2.78 0.30
N HIS A 33 -16.10 2.73 -0.61
CA HIS A 33 -15.56 3.89 -1.31
C HIS A 33 -16.04 4.00 -2.77
N CYS A 34 -16.92 3.10 -3.22
CA CYS A 34 -17.58 3.24 -4.51
C CYS A 34 -18.61 4.36 -4.42
N THR A 35 -18.60 5.27 -5.40
CA THR A 35 -19.47 6.46 -5.44
C THR A 35 -20.42 6.43 -6.63
N ASP A 36 -20.41 5.36 -7.40
CA ASP A 36 -21.36 5.14 -8.47
C ASP A 36 -22.72 4.75 -7.88
N ASP A 37 -23.81 5.20 -8.51
CA ASP A 37 -25.18 4.90 -8.08
C ASP A 37 -25.59 3.43 -8.39
N SER A 38 -24.62 2.54 -8.58
CA SER A 38 -24.88 1.14 -8.92
C SER A 38 -25.12 0.32 -7.64
N PRO A 39 -26.01 -0.68 -7.68
CA PRO A 39 -26.18 -1.58 -6.54
C PRO A 39 -24.94 -2.46 -6.38
N ASP A 40 -24.56 -2.74 -5.13
CA ASP A 40 -23.49 -3.67 -4.81
C ASP A 40 -23.66 -5.00 -5.57
N PRO A 41 -22.64 -5.45 -6.32
CA PRO A 41 -22.74 -6.67 -7.09
C PRO A 41 -22.80 -7.90 -6.17
N CYS A 42 -23.45 -8.96 -6.66
CA CYS A 42 -23.39 -10.26 -6.00
C CYS A 42 -21.96 -10.81 -6.09
N MET A 43 -21.30 -10.96 -4.94
CA MET A 43 -19.91 -11.39 -4.87
C MET A 43 -19.77 -12.91 -4.75
N GLU A 44 -18.88 -13.48 -5.57
CA GLU A 44 -18.35 -14.83 -5.38
C GLU A 44 -16.91 -14.72 -4.84
N TYR A 45 -16.69 -15.22 -3.63
CA TYR A 45 -15.38 -15.14 -2.99
C TYR A 45 -14.49 -16.32 -3.39
N GLY A 46 -13.27 -16.03 -3.84
CA GLY A 46 -12.24 -17.02 -4.15
C GLY A 46 -11.13 -17.03 -3.11
N LEU A 47 -10.71 -18.23 -2.66
CA LEU A 47 -9.50 -18.37 -1.84
C LEU A 47 -8.26 -18.48 -2.75
N VAL A 48 -7.38 -17.49 -2.69
CA VAL A 48 -6.13 -17.47 -3.46
C VAL A 48 -4.96 -17.92 -2.58
N LEU A 49 -4.33 -19.05 -2.95
CA LEU A 49 -3.11 -19.54 -2.30
C LEU A 49 -1.91 -19.34 -3.23
N ARG A 50 -1.01 -18.43 -2.86
CA ARG A 50 0.22 -18.18 -3.60
C ARG A 50 1.37 -18.99 -3.00
N LYS A 51 2.23 -19.55 -3.85
CA LYS A 51 3.43 -20.26 -3.38
C LYS A 51 4.33 -19.29 -2.61
N TRP A 52 4.66 -19.64 -1.37
CA TRP A 52 5.58 -18.85 -0.55
C TRP A 52 6.96 -18.73 -1.21
N CYS A 53 7.47 -17.51 -1.26
CA CYS A 53 8.84 -17.19 -1.61
C CYS A 53 9.37 -16.09 -0.68
N GLU A 54 10.68 -16.10 -0.42
CA GLU A 54 11.32 -15.06 0.39
C GLU A 54 11.69 -13.90 -0.53
N LEU A 55 10.82 -12.89 -0.59
CA LEU A 55 11.08 -11.65 -1.29
C LEU A 55 11.92 -10.73 -0.41
N ILE A 56 12.88 -10.06 -1.02
CA ILE A 56 13.71 -9.04 -0.36
C ILE A 56 12.89 -7.73 -0.36
N PRO A 57 12.55 -7.13 0.79
CA PRO A 57 11.65 -5.98 0.85
C PRO A 57 12.15 -4.76 0.06
N GLY A 58 13.47 -4.51 0.07
CA GLY A 58 14.12 -3.45 -0.71
C GLY A 58 14.10 -3.64 -2.23
N ALA A 59 13.38 -4.64 -2.74
CA ALA A 59 13.24 -4.93 -4.16
C ALA A 59 11.77 -4.91 -4.63
N GLU A 60 10.85 -4.48 -3.75
CA GLU A 60 9.43 -4.30 -4.02
C GLU A 60 9.10 -2.83 -4.28
N PHE A 61 8.28 -2.58 -5.30
CA PHE A 61 7.87 -1.24 -5.70
C PHE A 61 6.38 -1.20 -5.99
N ARG A 62 5.74 -0.09 -5.61
CA ARG A 62 4.37 0.24 -5.97
C ARG A 62 4.37 1.25 -7.10
N CYS A 63 3.59 0.96 -8.13
CA CYS A 63 3.54 1.73 -9.37
C CYS A 63 2.13 2.30 -9.56
N PHE A 64 2.04 3.59 -9.86
CA PHE A 64 0.78 4.31 -10.01
C PHE A 64 0.55 4.63 -11.47
N VAL A 65 -0.59 4.18 -12.01
CA VAL A 65 -1.00 4.38 -13.40
C VAL A 65 -2.25 5.24 -13.42
N LYS A 66 -2.22 6.27 -14.26
CA LYS A 66 -3.36 7.14 -14.53
C LYS A 66 -3.42 7.46 -16.02
N GLU A 67 -4.61 7.40 -16.61
CA GLU A 67 -4.85 7.60 -18.05
C GLU A 67 -3.94 6.72 -18.90
N ASN A 68 -3.76 5.45 -18.50
CA ASN A 68 -2.84 4.49 -19.13
C ASN A 68 -1.35 4.94 -19.15
N LYS A 69 -0.95 5.87 -18.28
CA LYS A 69 0.44 6.32 -18.13
C LYS A 69 0.96 5.99 -16.74
N LEU A 70 2.18 5.47 -16.69
CA LEU A 70 2.88 5.28 -15.42
C LEU A 70 3.34 6.65 -14.92
N ILE A 71 2.71 7.14 -13.84
CA ILE A 71 2.93 8.49 -13.30
C ILE A 71 3.85 8.49 -12.07
N GLY A 72 3.92 7.38 -11.33
CA GLY A 72 4.67 7.30 -10.08
C GLY A 72 5.19 5.91 -9.76
N ILE A 73 6.34 5.84 -9.11
CA ILE A 73 6.98 4.64 -8.57
C ILE A 73 7.43 4.95 -7.15
N SER A 74 7.00 4.14 -6.19
CA SER A 74 7.37 4.23 -4.78
C SER A 74 8.04 2.94 -4.32
N GLN A 75 9.09 3.07 -3.52
CA GLN A 75 9.61 1.96 -2.72
C GLN A 75 8.51 1.41 -1.77
N ARG A 76 8.28 0.10 -1.78
CA ARG A 76 7.17 -0.50 -1.01
C ARG A 76 7.42 -0.50 0.49
N ASP A 77 8.64 -0.86 0.91
CA ASP A 77 9.10 -0.76 2.30
C ASP A 77 9.83 0.57 2.54
N TYR A 78 9.08 1.66 2.61
CA TYR A 78 9.65 3.00 2.80
C TYR A 78 10.19 3.25 4.23
N THR A 79 9.99 2.32 5.17
CA THR A 79 10.47 2.47 6.56
C THR A 79 11.97 2.24 6.69
N GLN A 80 12.59 1.64 5.66
CA GLN A 80 14.01 1.31 5.63
C GLN A 80 14.73 2.01 4.48
N TYR A 81 15.99 2.33 4.72
CA TYR A 81 16.90 2.82 3.69
C TYR A 81 17.60 1.65 3.01
N TYR A 82 17.58 1.64 1.67
CA TYR A 82 18.34 0.68 0.87
C TYR A 82 19.22 1.41 -0.14
N ASP A 83 20.53 1.41 0.14
CA ASP A 83 21.55 2.09 -0.66
C ASP A 83 21.52 1.73 -2.16
N HIS A 84 21.19 0.47 -2.50
CA HIS A 84 21.09 0.05 -3.90
C HIS A 84 19.94 0.72 -4.65
N ILE A 85 18.84 1.10 -3.98
CA ILE A 85 17.70 1.76 -4.64
C ILE A 85 18.12 3.14 -5.11
N SER A 86 18.81 3.91 -4.26
CA SER A 86 19.31 5.23 -4.62
C SER A 86 20.38 5.16 -5.72
N LYS A 87 21.27 4.16 -5.67
CA LYS A 87 22.35 3.98 -6.66
C LYS A 87 21.90 3.47 -8.02
N GLN A 88 20.80 2.70 -8.07
CA GLN A 88 20.28 2.06 -9.28
C GLN A 88 18.95 2.64 -9.74
N LYS A 89 18.59 3.84 -9.25
CA LYS A 89 17.28 4.48 -9.46
C LYS A 89 16.88 4.50 -10.94
N GLU A 90 17.76 4.94 -11.82
CA GLU A 90 17.50 5.07 -13.25
C GLU A 90 17.29 3.69 -13.90
N GLU A 91 18.06 2.69 -13.51
CA GLU A 91 17.92 1.33 -14.03
C GLU A 91 16.63 0.67 -13.55
N ILE A 92 16.28 0.84 -12.27
CA ILE A 92 15.03 0.34 -11.69
C ILE A 92 13.84 0.98 -12.41
N CYS A 93 13.84 2.30 -12.55
CA CYS A 93 12.80 3.05 -13.24
C CYS A 93 12.61 2.53 -14.68
N ARG A 94 13.70 2.41 -15.44
CA ARG A 94 13.68 1.88 -16.81
C ARG A 94 13.12 0.46 -16.87
N CYS A 95 13.55 -0.45 -15.99
CA CYS A 95 13.04 -1.82 -15.95
C CYS A 95 11.51 -1.87 -15.71
N ILE A 96 11.02 -1.02 -14.81
CA ILE A 96 9.58 -0.94 -14.48
C ILE A 96 8.80 -0.34 -15.66
N GLN A 97 9.30 0.74 -16.27
CA GLN A 97 8.69 1.35 -17.46
C GLN A 97 8.62 0.36 -18.63
N ASP A 98 9.71 -0.36 -18.91
CA ASP A 98 9.76 -1.37 -19.98
C ASP A 98 8.77 -2.52 -19.70
N PHE A 99 8.70 -2.97 -18.44
CA PHE A 99 7.74 -3.99 -18.03
C PHE A 99 6.30 -3.51 -18.22
N PHE A 100 5.97 -2.30 -17.75
CA PHE A 100 4.65 -1.69 -17.90
C PHE A 100 4.24 -1.59 -19.35
N LYS A 101 5.05 -0.93 -20.20
CA LYS A 101 4.77 -0.74 -21.63
C LYS A 101 4.56 -2.06 -22.37
N LYS A 102 5.36 -3.08 -22.03
CA LYS A 102 5.33 -4.37 -22.72
C LYS A 102 4.19 -5.26 -22.25
N HIS A 103 3.88 -5.29 -20.96
CA HIS A 103 3.04 -6.31 -20.36
C HIS A 103 1.68 -5.82 -19.86
N ILE A 104 1.53 -4.53 -19.55
CA ILE A 104 0.35 -4.01 -18.85
C ILE A 104 -0.35 -2.90 -19.64
N GLN A 105 0.40 -1.92 -20.16
CA GLN A 105 -0.16 -0.74 -20.81
C GLN A 105 -1.09 -1.12 -21.97
N TYR A 106 -2.32 -0.59 -21.96
CA TYR A 106 -3.38 -0.91 -22.94
C TYR A 106 -3.80 -2.39 -23.01
N LYS A 107 -3.44 -3.21 -22.02
CA LYS A 107 -3.84 -4.62 -21.90
C LYS A 107 -4.66 -4.90 -20.65
N PHE A 108 -4.59 -4.02 -19.66
CA PHE A 108 -5.47 -4.03 -18.50
C PHE A 108 -6.80 -3.32 -18.83
N LEU A 109 -7.88 -3.69 -18.15
CA LEU A 109 -9.22 -3.19 -18.46
C LEU A 109 -9.39 -1.71 -18.09
N ASP A 110 -8.85 -1.31 -16.95
CA ASP A 110 -8.95 0.05 -16.44
C ASP A 110 -7.74 0.90 -16.88
N GLU A 111 -7.97 2.21 -17.01
CA GLU A 111 -6.91 3.17 -17.36
C GLU A 111 -6.16 3.69 -16.11
N ASP A 112 -6.82 3.63 -14.96
CA ASP A 112 -6.35 4.13 -13.67
C ASP A 112 -6.27 2.98 -12.67
N PHE A 113 -5.06 2.62 -12.27
CA PHE A 113 -4.84 1.53 -11.33
C PHE A 113 -3.47 1.63 -10.66
N VAL A 114 -3.28 0.85 -9.61
CA VAL A 114 -2.01 0.67 -8.94
C VAL A 114 -1.56 -0.76 -9.13
N PHE A 115 -0.27 -0.99 -9.35
CA PHE A 115 0.27 -2.34 -9.39
C PHE A 115 1.58 -2.44 -8.60
N ASP A 116 1.73 -3.57 -7.92
CA ASP A 116 2.93 -3.88 -7.13
C ASP A 116 3.82 -4.84 -7.93
N ILE A 117 5.12 -4.59 -7.91
CA ILE A 117 6.11 -5.43 -8.58
C ILE A 117 7.27 -5.79 -7.65
N TYR A 118 7.89 -6.92 -7.94
CA TYR A 118 9.18 -7.33 -7.39
C TYR A 118 10.23 -7.37 -8.50
N ARG A 119 11.38 -6.73 -8.29
CA ARG A 119 12.51 -6.76 -9.22
C ARG A 119 13.66 -7.56 -8.62
N ASP A 120 14.03 -8.69 -9.20
CA ASP A 120 15.18 -9.46 -8.69
C ASP A 120 16.53 -8.76 -8.99
N SER A 121 17.61 -9.28 -8.39
CA SER A 121 18.97 -8.76 -8.59
C SER A 121 19.50 -8.88 -10.02
N ARG A 122 18.82 -9.65 -10.88
CA ARG A 122 19.15 -9.81 -12.30
C ARG A 122 18.33 -8.87 -13.19
N GLY A 123 17.50 -8.02 -12.61
CA GLY A 123 16.63 -7.07 -13.30
C GLY A 123 15.33 -7.67 -13.83
N LYS A 124 15.00 -8.93 -13.47
CA LYS A 124 13.71 -9.51 -13.87
C LYS A 124 12.60 -8.95 -12.97
N VAL A 125 11.56 -8.46 -13.61
CA VAL A 125 10.37 -7.90 -12.95
C VAL A 125 9.27 -8.96 -12.89
N TRP A 126 8.62 -9.04 -11.74
CA TRP A 126 7.48 -9.90 -11.46
C TRP A 126 6.33 -9.03 -10.97
N LEU A 127 5.15 -9.19 -11.56
CA LEU A 127 3.92 -8.60 -11.05
C LEU A 127 3.53 -9.34 -9.76
N ILE A 128 3.24 -8.57 -8.71
CA ILE A 128 2.81 -9.06 -7.41
C ILE A 128 1.31 -8.87 -7.24
N ASP A 129 0.79 -7.67 -7.50
CA ASP A 129 -0.64 -7.39 -7.26
C ASP A 129 -1.15 -6.22 -8.10
N PHE A 130 -2.47 -6.14 -8.24
CA PHE A 130 -3.18 -4.95 -8.73
C PHE A 130 -4.08 -4.42 -7.62
N ASN A 131 -4.20 -3.11 -7.53
CA ASN A 131 -5.02 -2.41 -6.55
C ASN A 131 -5.77 -1.25 -7.22
N PRO A 132 -6.95 -0.85 -6.71
CA PRO A 132 -7.67 0.31 -7.22
C PRO A 132 -6.85 1.60 -7.09
N PHE A 133 -7.05 2.54 -8.02
CA PHE A 133 -6.48 3.88 -7.94
C PHE A 133 -7.35 4.78 -7.05
N GLY A 134 -6.99 4.92 -5.78
CA GLY A 134 -7.67 5.80 -4.83
C GLY A 134 -7.30 5.50 -3.38
N GLU A 135 -7.89 6.24 -2.45
CA GLU A 135 -7.56 6.23 -1.01
C GLU A 135 -7.66 4.86 -0.32
N VAL A 136 -8.39 3.90 -0.91
CA VAL A 136 -8.40 2.50 -0.48
C VAL A 136 -7.03 1.83 -0.54
N THR A 137 -6.14 2.35 -1.38
CA THR A 137 -4.79 1.85 -1.60
C THR A 137 -3.79 2.78 -0.94
N ASP A 138 -2.87 2.24 -0.14
CA ASP A 138 -1.79 3.03 0.48
C ASP A 138 -0.89 3.69 -0.59
N SER A 139 -0.78 5.02 -0.54
CA SER A 139 0.01 5.85 -1.45
C SER A 139 1.51 5.89 -1.11
N LEU A 140 1.91 5.33 0.04
CA LEU A 140 3.29 5.20 0.49
C LEU A 140 4.03 6.55 0.55
N LEU A 141 5.03 6.76 -0.31
CA LEU A 141 5.81 7.99 -0.38
C LEU A 141 5.13 9.09 -1.20
N PHE A 142 3.88 8.90 -1.59
CA PHE A 142 3.05 9.89 -2.28
C PHE A 142 1.82 10.26 -1.45
N THR A 143 1.17 11.38 -1.80
CA THR A 143 -0.20 11.66 -1.39
C THR A 143 -1.17 11.38 -2.54
N TRP A 144 -2.44 11.10 -2.22
CA TRP A 144 -3.44 10.89 -3.27
C TRP A 144 -3.75 12.16 -4.04
N GLU A 145 -3.71 13.33 -3.40
CA GLU A 145 -3.96 14.62 -4.03
C GLU A 145 -2.95 14.94 -5.13
N GLU A 146 -1.67 14.62 -4.94
CA GLU A 146 -0.66 14.82 -5.98
C GLU A 146 -0.76 13.78 -7.10
N LEU A 147 -1.10 12.53 -6.80
CA LEU A 147 -1.32 11.48 -7.80
C LEU A 147 -2.54 11.79 -8.68
N ILE A 148 -3.62 12.31 -8.06
CA ILE A 148 -4.85 12.69 -8.76
C ILE A 148 -4.64 13.98 -9.55
N SER A 149 -4.04 15.02 -8.95
CA SER A 149 -3.90 16.32 -9.63
C SER A 149 -2.78 16.34 -10.68
N GLY A 150 -1.82 15.42 -10.60
CA GLY A 150 -0.61 15.40 -11.43
C GLY A 150 0.37 16.55 -11.12
N LYS A 151 0.03 17.43 -10.18
CA LYS A 151 0.88 18.56 -9.76
C LYS A 151 1.98 18.01 -8.86
N ASN A 152 3.21 18.48 -9.03
CA ASN A 152 4.40 18.07 -8.25
C ASN A 152 4.94 16.65 -8.50
N LEU A 153 4.43 15.92 -9.51
CA LEU A 153 5.03 14.64 -9.94
C LEU A 153 6.28 14.83 -10.82
N LYS A 154 6.49 16.02 -11.39
CA LYS A 154 7.73 16.38 -12.07
C LYS A 154 8.74 16.85 -11.01
N GLY A 155 9.72 16.00 -10.68
CA GLY A 155 10.80 16.36 -9.76
C GLY A 155 11.70 17.47 -10.32
N ASP A 156 12.47 18.12 -9.43
CA ASP A 156 13.44 19.21 -9.65
C ASP A 156 14.51 18.94 -10.73
N PHE A 157 14.11 18.83 -11.98
CA PHE A 157 15.03 19.02 -13.09
C PHE A 157 15.16 20.53 -13.34
N SER A 158 16.40 21.00 -13.25
CA SER A 158 16.81 22.36 -13.55
C SER A 158 16.14 22.86 -14.83
N GLU A 159 15.61 24.08 -14.80
CA GLU A 159 15.16 24.81 -15.98
C GLU A 159 16.29 24.80 -17.03
N GLY A 160 16.19 23.95 -18.05
CA GLY A 160 17.31 23.76 -18.96
C GLY A 160 17.06 22.93 -20.21
N ASP A 161 16.34 21.81 -20.13
CA ASP A 161 16.17 20.93 -21.29
C ASP A 161 14.69 20.74 -21.66
N ALA A 162 14.31 21.43 -22.74
CA ALA A 162 13.05 21.26 -23.46
C ALA A 162 13.02 19.93 -24.26
N GLN A 163 13.18 18.81 -23.55
CA GLN A 163 12.75 17.49 -24.00
C GLN A 163 11.88 16.89 -22.91
N GLU A 164 10.57 16.91 -23.12
CA GLU A 164 9.57 16.24 -22.29
C GLU A 164 9.86 14.73 -22.22
N GLN A 165 10.70 14.30 -21.28
CA GLN A 165 10.79 12.89 -20.94
C GLN A 165 9.60 12.53 -20.07
N ASP A 166 8.71 11.72 -20.65
CA ASP A 166 7.55 11.03 -20.04
C ASP A 166 8.02 9.98 -18.99
N SER A 167 8.83 10.43 -18.03
CA SER A 167 9.39 9.61 -16.97
C SER A 167 8.54 9.75 -15.71
N PRO A 168 8.17 8.64 -15.05
CA PRO A 168 7.40 8.69 -13.82
C PRO A 168 8.20 9.33 -12.69
N ALA A 169 7.48 9.90 -11.72
CA ALA A 169 8.04 10.31 -10.44
C ALA A 169 8.58 9.07 -9.71
N PHE A 170 9.83 9.10 -9.25
CA PHE A 170 10.40 7.99 -8.47
C PHE A 170 10.78 8.46 -7.07
N ARG A 171 10.17 7.85 -6.05
CA ARG A 171 10.40 8.16 -4.63
C ARG A 171 10.90 6.94 -3.86
N CYS A 172 11.99 7.14 -3.14
CA CYS A 172 12.59 6.19 -2.21
C CYS A 172 13.04 6.92 -0.95
N THR A 173 13.29 6.17 0.11
CA THR A 173 13.82 6.72 1.36
C THR A 173 15.27 7.14 1.14
N ASN A 174 15.62 8.39 1.50
CA ASN A 174 16.89 9.01 1.13
C ASN A 174 17.90 9.14 2.28
N SER A 175 17.56 8.71 3.49
CA SER A 175 18.43 8.87 4.66
C SER A 175 18.36 7.67 5.60
N GLU A 176 19.49 7.38 6.26
CA GLU A 176 19.61 6.41 7.36
C GLU A 176 18.94 6.92 8.65
N VAL A 177 17.81 7.63 8.57
CA VAL A 177 17.10 8.08 9.77
C VAL A 177 16.49 6.85 10.45
N THR A 178 16.69 6.79 11.77
CA THR A 178 16.24 5.74 12.71
C THR A 178 14.87 5.17 12.38
N VAL A 179 14.78 3.83 12.49
CA VAL A 179 13.57 2.98 12.45
C VAL A 179 12.27 3.78 12.52
N GLN A 180 11.62 3.96 11.37
CA GLN A 180 10.26 4.51 11.34
C GLN A 180 9.29 3.47 11.90
N PRO A 181 8.28 3.88 12.70
CA PRO A 181 7.25 2.96 13.16
C PRO A 181 6.55 2.34 11.94
N SER A 182 6.29 1.03 12.03
CA SER A 182 5.64 0.31 10.95
C SER A 182 4.27 0.94 10.65
N PRO A 183 3.92 1.21 9.37
CA PRO A 183 2.59 1.70 9.02
C PRO A 183 1.49 0.73 9.44
N TYR A 184 1.84 -0.55 9.63
CA TYR A 184 0.91 -1.58 10.06
C TYR A 184 0.73 -1.67 11.58
N LEU A 185 1.31 -0.75 12.35
CA LEU A 185 1.22 -0.78 13.82
C LEU A 185 -0.22 -0.63 14.30
N SER A 186 -1.03 0.20 13.64
CA SER A 186 -2.45 0.40 13.98
C SER A 186 -3.26 -0.90 13.89
N TYR A 187 -3.01 -1.72 12.87
CA TYR A 187 -3.64 -3.05 12.70
C TYR A 187 -3.19 -4.10 13.73
N ARG A 188 -2.24 -3.76 14.60
CA ARG A 188 -1.82 -4.62 15.73
C ARG A 188 -2.47 -4.19 17.05
N LEU A 189 -3.22 -3.10 17.04
CA LEU A 189 -3.90 -2.57 18.21
C LEU A 189 -5.40 -2.82 18.10
N PRO A 190 -6.11 -3.03 19.21
CA PRO A 190 -7.56 -3.08 19.19
C PRO A 190 -8.14 -1.81 18.57
N LYS A 191 -9.16 -1.96 17.72
CA LYS A 191 -9.80 -0.83 17.02
C LYS A 191 -10.21 0.30 17.97
N ASP A 192 -10.76 -0.04 19.14
CA ASP A 192 -11.11 0.96 20.14
C ASP A 192 -9.92 1.82 20.59
N PHE A 193 -8.72 1.26 20.69
CA PHE A 193 -7.52 2.00 21.06
C PHE A 193 -7.04 2.92 19.93
N VAL A 194 -7.17 2.46 18.68
CA VAL A 194 -6.86 3.26 17.49
C VAL A 194 -7.82 4.44 17.41
N ASP A 195 -9.13 4.19 17.45
CA ASP A 195 -10.19 5.21 17.36
C ASP A 195 -10.06 6.28 18.47
N LEU A 196 -9.67 5.88 19.69
CA LEU A 196 -9.38 6.79 20.80
C LEU A 196 -8.15 7.67 20.53
N SER A 197 -7.12 7.10 19.90
CA SER A 197 -5.87 7.81 19.61
C SER A 197 -5.97 8.75 18.41
N THR A 198 -6.78 8.39 17.41
CA THR A 198 -7.05 9.20 16.21
C THR A 198 -8.15 10.23 16.46
N GLY A 199 -8.95 10.06 17.50
CA GLY A 199 -10.07 10.95 17.84
C GLY A 199 -11.28 10.77 16.93
N GLU A 200 -11.33 9.67 16.17
CA GLU A 200 -12.42 9.37 15.21
C GLU A 200 -13.74 9.04 15.91
N ASP A 201 -13.70 8.58 17.17
CA ASP A 201 -14.91 8.25 17.94
C ASP A 201 -14.87 8.82 19.37
N ALA A 202 -15.44 10.03 19.52
CA ALA A 202 -15.56 10.70 20.80
C ALA A 202 -16.47 9.96 21.81
N HIS A 203 -17.39 9.12 21.34
CA HIS A 203 -18.29 8.36 22.22
C HIS A 203 -17.55 7.24 22.94
N LYS A 204 -16.61 6.56 22.27
CA LYS A 204 -15.74 5.55 22.90
C LYS A 204 -14.88 6.15 24.02
N LEU A 205 -14.40 7.38 23.84
CA LEU A 205 -13.63 8.09 24.89
C LEU A 205 -14.50 8.36 26.12
N ILE A 206 -15.73 8.83 25.90
CA ILE A 206 -16.68 9.09 26.97
C ILE A 206 -17.02 7.80 27.73
N ASP A 207 -17.24 6.69 27.03
CA ASP A 207 -17.55 5.41 27.66
C ASP A 207 -16.36 4.81 28.43
N PHE A 208 -15.14 4.96 27.90
CA PHE A 208 -13.92 4.60 28.62
C PHE A 208 -13.77 5.38 29.93
N LEU A 209 -13.96 6.71 29.89
CA LEU A 209 -13.88 7.58 31.06
C LEU A 209 -14.94 7.23 32.11
N LYS A 210 -16.19 6.96 31.69
CA LYS A 210 -17.26 6.51 32.59
C LYS A 210 -16.93 5.19 33.29
N LYS A 211 -16.34 4.24 32.55
CA LYS A 211 -15.95 2.93 33.08
C LYS A 211 -14.87 3.08 34.16
N GLU A 212 -13.92 3.98 33.96
CA GLU A 212 -12.82 4.20 34.91
C GLU A 212 -13.25 4.97 36.17
N ILE A 213 -14.20 5.91 36.02
CA ILE A 213 -14.86 6.55 37.16
C ILE A 213 -15.65 5.52 37.98
N SER A 214 -16.41 4.65 37.33
CA SER A 214 -17.16 3.58 38.00
C SER A 214 -16.22 2.62 38.75
N LYS A 215 -15.09 2.25 38.14
CA LYS A 215 -14.11 1.35 38.75
C LYS A 215 -13.50 1.96 40.03
N ARG A 216 -13.12 3.24 40.00
CA ARG A 216 -12.65 3.97 41.19
C ARG A 216 -13.70 4.09 42.29
N MET A 217 -14.98 4.19 41.94
CA MET A 217 -16.07 4.23 42.94
C MET A 217 -16.39 2.86 43.54
N THR A 218 -15.97 1.76 42.91
CA THR A 218 -16.22 0.39 43.40
C THR A 218 -15.05 -0.15 44.25
N GLU A 219 -13.89 0.51 44.18
CA GLU A 219 -12.68 0.19 44.96
C GLU A 219 -12.56 1.04 46.25
N CYS A 220 -13.58 1.84 46.59
CA CYS A 220 -13.71 2.60 47.84
C CYS A 220 -14.66 1.95 48.84
#